data_AF-A0A1V9VXJ9-F1
#
_entry.id   AF-A0A1V9VXJ9-F1
#
_cell.length_a   1.000
_cell.length_b   1.000
_cell.length_c   1.000
_cell.angle_alpha   90.00
_cell.angle_beta   90.00
_cell.angle_gamma   90.00
#
_symmetry.space_group_name_H-M   'P 1'
#
loop_
_entity.id
_entity.type
_entity.pdbx_description
1 polymer ?
#
loop_
_entity_poly.entity_id
_entity_poly.type
_entity_poly.pdbx_seq_one_letter_code
_entity_poly.pdbx_strand_id
1 'polypeptide(L)'
;MKQQLKIAELLKRIETSKQQDIELGSYEIYVFSENELEKGQIGYRYDKHKNSLVSEENGKWQEGWIVIGYETDMGDPVFVNVDDNMYPVYTAERGTETWQPVYIGNMDEIINQL
;
A
#
# COMPACT_ATOMS: atom_id res chain seq x y z
N MET A 1 -0.22 -18.65 -2.10
CA MET A 1 -1.42 -18.17 -1.36
C MET A 1 -1.99 -16.97 -2.12
N LYS A 2 -3.32 -16.80 -2.21
CA LYS A 2 -3.96 -15.79 -3.10
C LYS A 2 -3.42 -14.35 -2.93
N GLN A 3 -2.97 -13.97 -1.72
CA GLN A 3 -2.39 -12.67 -1.40
C GLN A 3 -1.19 -12.30 -2.27
N GLN A 4 -0.27 -13.24 -2.49
CA GLN A 4 0.93 -13.03 -3.31
C GLN A 4 0.59 -12.83 -4.80
N LEU A 5 -0.57 -13.30 -5.26
CA LEU A 5 -0.94 -13.22 -6.68
C LEU A 5 -1.29 -11.78 -7.09
N LYS A 6 -2.03 -11.03 -6.25
CA LYS A 6 -2.50 -9.69 -6.63
C LYS A 6 -1.39 -8.64 -6.56
N ILE A 7 -0.48 -8.74 -5.58
CA ILE A 7 0.74 -7.92 -5.58
C ILE A 7 1.62 -8.23 -6.79
N ALA A 8 1.81 -9.52 -7.14
CA ALA A 8 2.57 -9.88 -8.33
C ALA A 8 1.94 -9.37 -9.63
N GLU A 9 0.61 -9.36 -9.71
CA GLU A 9 -0.13 -8.77 -10.83
C GLU A 9 0.13 -7.26 -10.94
N LEU A 10 0.05 -6.53 -9.82
CA LEU A 10 0.39 -5.11 -9.76
C LEU A 10 1.81 -4.84 -10.26
N LEU A 11 2.80 -5.56 -9.70
CA LEU A 11 4.21 -5.39 -10.06
C LEU A 11 4.47 -5.66 -11.54
N LYS A 12 3.85 -6.71 -12.10
CA LYS A 12 3.93 -7.02 -13.53
C LYS A 12 3.34 -5.90 -14.39
N ARG A 13 2.24 -5.29 -13.93
CA ARG A 13 1.59 -4.18 -14.64
C ARG A 13 2.54 -2.98 -14.71
N ILE A 14 3.10 -2.57 -13.57
CA ILE A 14 4.09 -1.48 -13.47
C ILE A 14 5.30 -1.76 -14.37
N GLU A 15 5.83 -2.98 -14.33
CA GLU A 15 6.96 -3.37 -15.16
C GLU A 15 6.65 -3.23 -16.66
N THR A 16 5.41 -3.54 -17.07
CA THR A 16 5.01 -3.54 -18.48
C THR A 16 4.70 -2.13 -18.98
N SER A 17 3.94 -1.34 -18.22
CA SER A 17 3.55 0.01 -18.64
C SER A 17 4.62 1.06 -18.41
N LYS A 18 5.57 0.80 -17.49
CA LYS A 18 6.57 1.78 -17.03
C LYS A 18 5.93 3.04 -16.43
N GLN A 19 4.69 2.91 -15.95
CA GLN A 19 3.94 3.95 -15.26
C GLN A 19 3.91 3.64 -13.77
N GLN A 20 4.00 4.68 -12.94
CA GLN A 20 3.93 4.58 -11.48
C GLN A 20 2.98 5.60 -10.88
N ASP A 21 2.75 6.73 -11.56
CA ASP A 21 1.76 7.71 -11.15
C ASP A 21 0.37 7.34 -11.69
N ILE A 22 -0.63 7.36 -10.82
CA ILE A 22 -2.04 7.14 -11.16
C ILE A 22 -2.94 8.14 -10.42
N GLU A 23 -4.15 8.31 -10.95
CA GLU A 23 -5.24 9.00 -10.26
C GLU A 23 -6.26 7.97 -9.74
N LEU A 24 -6.59 8.04 -8.45
CA LEU A 24 -7.63 7.23 -7.83
C LEU A 24 -8.57 8.12 -7.03
N GLY A 25 -9.74 8.40 -7.61
CA GLY A 25 -10.69 9.35 -7.03
C GLY A 25 -10.10 10.76 -7.00
N SER A 26 -9.90 11.31 -5.81
CA SER A 26 -9.26 12.62 -5.59
C SER A 26 -7.78 12.53 -5.21
N TYR A 27 -7.18 11.34 -5.27
CA TYR A 27 -5.79 11.11 -4.88
C TYR A 27 -4.92 10.91 -6.10
N GLU A 28 -3.81 11.65 -6.17
CA GLU A 28 -2.67 11.33 -7.01
C GLU A 28 -1.75 10.39 -6.23
N ILE A 29 -1.43 9.24 -6.82
CA ILE A 29 -0.72 8.15 -6.13
C ILE A 29 0.49 7.73 -6.93
N TYR A 30 1.65 7.69 -6.27
CA TYR A 30 2.84 7.02 -6.77
C TYR A 30 2.88 5.58 -6.27
N VAL A 31 2.90 4.61 -7.20
CA VAL A 31 2.89 3.18 -6.92
C VAL A 31 4.30 2.59 -7.03
N PHE A 32 4.69 1.82 -6.03
CA PHE A 32 6.03 1.24 -5.91
C PHE A 32 6.30 0.13 -6.92
N SER A 33 7.47 0.19 -7.54
CA SER A 33 8.07 -0.94 -8.23
C SER A 33 8.51 -2.04 -7.24
N GLU A 34 8.88 -3.21 -7.75
CA GLU A 34 9.32 -4.33 -6.91
C GLU A 34 10.51 -3.95 -6.01
N ASN A 35 11.45 -3.17 -6.54
CA ASN A 35 12.64 -2.72 -5.81
C ASN A 35 12.33 -1.70 -4.71
N GLU A 36 11.18 -1.04 -4.79
CA GLU A 36 10.74 -0.03 -3.83
C GLU A 36 9.85 -0.64 -2.75
N LEU A 37 9.13 -1.70 -3.07
CA LEU A 37 8.14 -2.32 -2.19
C LEU A 37 8.72 -2.72 -0.83
N GLU A 38 9.91 -3.33 -0.79
CA GLU A 38 10.57 -3.71 0.48
C GLU A 38 10.89 -2.49 1.34
N LYS A 39 11.47 -1.44 0.73
CA LYS A 39 11.83 -0.21 1.43
C LYS A 39 10.59 0.57 1.88
N GLY A 40 9.52 0.53 1.09
CA GLY A 40 8.24 1.17 1.37
C GLY A 40 7.54 0.62 2.61
N GLN A 41 7.92 -0.56 3.11
CA GLN A 41 7.38 -1.09 4.37
C GLN A 41 8.03 -0.49 5.63
N ILE A 42 9.18 0.17 5.50
CA ILE A 42 9.93 0.72 6.63
C ILE A 42 9.19 1.94 7.19
N GLY A 43 8.96 1.95 8.50
CA GLY A 43 8.13 2.95 9.19
C GLY A 43 6.69 2.51 9.41
N TYR A 44 6.27 1.42 8.77
CA TYR A 44 4.90 0.88 8.87
C TYR A 44 4.92 -0.57 9.39
N ARG A 45 5.31 -1.52 8.54
CA ARG A 45 5.38 -2.95 8.90
C ARG A 45 6.65 -3.29 9.65
N TYR A 46 7.73 -2.58 9.35
CA TYR A 46 9.05 -2.81 9.93
C TYR A 46 9.69 -1.50 10.39
N ASP A 47 10.50 -1.55 11.44
CA ASP A 47 11.40 -0.46 11.77
C ASP A 47 12.64 -0.46 10.86
N LYS A 48 13.51 0.55 11.03
CA LYS A 48 14.78 0.66 10.27
C LYS A 48 15.77 -0.49 10.48
N HIS A 49 15.54 -1.33 11.50
CA HIS A 49 16.34 -2.50 11.84
C HIS A 49 15.66 -3.82 11.42
N LYS A 50 14.55 -3.74 10.67
CA LYS A 50 13.71 -4.88 10.25
C LYS A 50 13.01 -5.61 11.40
N ASN A 51 12.87 -4.99 12.58
CA ASN A 51 11.96 -5.51 13.60
C ASN A 51 10.52 -5.25 13.17
N SER A 52 9.62 -6.20 13.45
CA SER A 52 8.20 -6.04 13.15
C SER A 52 7.58 -4.92 13.98
N LEU A 53 6.77 -4.08 13.34
CA LEU A 53 5.90 -3.08 13.96
C LEU A 53 4.41 -3.49 13.91
N VAL A 54 4.11 -4.66 13.32
CA VAL A 54 2.76 -5.21 13.23
C VAL A 54 2.23 -5.57 14.61
N SER A 55 0.96 -5.26 14.86
CA SER A 55 0.26 -5.63 16.09
C SER A 55 -1.24 -5.82 15.82
N GLU A 56 -1.86 -6.74 16.57
CA GLU A 56 -3.33 -6.94 16.57
C GLU A 56 -4.06 -5.84 17.38
N GLU A 57 -3.32 -4.94 18.04
CA GLU A 57 -3.89 -3.81 18.77
C GLU A 57 -4.58 -2.82 17.82
N ASN A 58 -5.75 -2.32 18.23
CA ASN A 58 -6.50 -1.34 17.46
C ASN A 58 -5.67 -0.06 17.22
N GLY A 59 -5.70 0.44 15.99
CA GLY A 59 -4.92 1.60 15.56
C GLY A 59 -3.44 1.28 15.29
N LYS A 60 -2.97 0.04 15.46
CA LYS A 60 -1.62 -0.36 15.02
C LYS A 60 -1.65 -0.92 13.60
N TRP A 61 -0.47 -1.00 12.99
CA TRP A 61 -0.31 -1.56 11.65
C TRP A 61 -0.63 -3.06 11.67
N GLN A 62 -1.45 -3.52 10.73
CA GLN A 62 -1.95 -4.90 10.70
C GLN A 62 -1.11 -5.78 9.78
N GLU A 63 -1.09 -7.10 10.02
CA GLU A 63 -0.24 -8.06 9.29
C GLU A 63 -0.53 -8.07 7.78
N GLY A 64 -1.81 -8.00 7.42
CA GLY A 64 -2.27 -7.95 6.03
C GLY A 64 -2.17 -6.58 5.37
N TRP A 65 -1.71 -5.53 6.07
CA TRP A 65 -1.55 -4.21 5.47
C TRP A 65 -0.19 -4.08 4.80
N ILE A 66 -0.20 -4.00 3.48
CA ILE A 66 1.01 -3.91 2.66
C ILE A 66 1.03 -2.56 1.97
N VAL A 67 2.07 -1.76 2.23
CA VAL A 67 2.25 -0.46 1.55
C VAL A 67 2.60 -0.71 0.10
N ILE A 68 1.85 -0.10 -0.81
CA ILE A 68 2.02 -0.24 -2.27
C ILE A 68 2.44 1.08 -2.92
N GLY A 69 2.44 2.18 -2.18
CA GLY A 69 2.78 3.49 -2.70
C GLY A 69 2.57 4.59 -1.65
N TYR A 70 2.47 5.82 -2.13
CA TYR A 70 2.08 6.98 -1.33
C TYR A 70 1.25 7.94 -2.17
N GLU A 71 0.38 8.73 -1.52
CA GLU A 71 -0.25 9.86 -2.19
C GLU A 71 0.73 11.04 -2.27
N THR A 72 0.74 11.73 -3.40
CA THR A 72 1.81 12.67 -3.77
C THR A 72 1.72 14.03 -3.07
N ASP A 73 0.58 14.39 -2.49
CA ASP A 73 0.36 15.71 -1.87
C ASP A 73 0.97 15.79 -0.46
N MET A 74 0.69 14.81 0.41
CA MET A 74 1.15 14.80 1.81
C MET A 74 2.24 13.74 2.09
N GLY A 75 2.44 12.79 1.17
CA GLY A 75 3.33 11.65 1.33
C GLY A 75 2.80 10.59 2.31
N ASP A 76 1.49 10.52 2.51
CA ASP A 76 0.81 9.50 3.29
C ASP A 76 0.85 8.14 2.58
N PRO A 77 0.99 7.04 3.34
CA PRO A 77 1.06 5.70 2.76
C PRO A 77 -0.22 5.34 2.03
N VAL A 78 -0.08 4.72 0.86
CA VAL A 78 -1.16 3.99 0.21
C VAL A 78 -0.90 2.50 0.39
N PHE A 79 -1.85 1.78 0.97
CA PHE A 79 -1.67 0.39 1.36
C PHE A 79 -2.92 -0.46 1.10
N VAL A 80 -2.69 -1.73 0.75
CA VAL A 80 -3.76 -2.71 0.53
C VAL A 80 -3.91 -3.61 1.75
N ASN A 81 -5.15 -3.98 2.08
CA ASN A 81 -5.41 -5.10 2.99
C ASN A 81 -5.50 -6.40 2.18
N VAL A 82 -4.49 -7.26 2.28
CA VAL A 82 -4.45 -8.55 1.56
C VAL A 82 -5.23 -9.67 2.25
N ASP A 83 -5.66 -9.48 3.49
CA ASP A 83 -6.50 -10.46 4.19
C ASP A 83 -7.96 -10.43 3.74
N ASP A 84 -8.37 -9.35 3.06
CA ASP A 84 -9.69 -9.20 2.45
C ASP A 84 -9.65 -9.62 0.97
N ASN A 85 -10.65 -10.42 0.56
CA ASN A 85 -10.77 -10.93 -0.81
C ASN A 85 -11.01 -9.84 -1.86
N MET A 86 -11.53 -8.67 -1.47
CA MET A 86 -11.72 -7.54 -2.37
C MET A 86 -10.46 -6.69 -2.54
N TYR A 87 -9.39 -6.98 -1.80
CA TYR A 87 -8.14 -6.21 -1.80
C TYR A 87 -8.38 -4.69 -1.70
N PRO A 88 -9.11 -4.23 -0.68
CA PRO A 88 -9.38 -2.80 -0.49
C PRO A 88 -8.08 -2.06 -0.20
N VAL A 89 -8.00 -0.86 -0.75
CA VAL A 89 -6.86 0.04 -0.65
C VAL A 89 -7.25 1.25 0.18
N TYR A 90 -6.32 1.65 1.05
CA TYR A 90 -6.49 2.72 2.01
C TYR A 90 -5.34 3.70 1.94
N THR A 91 -5.60 4.92 2.41
CA THR A 91 -4.58 5.85 2.88
C THR A 91 -4.75 6.08 4.39
N ALA A 92 -3.75 6.63 5.07
CA ALA A 92 -3.86 7.05 6.46
C ALA A 92 -2.85 8.15 6.78
N GLU A 93 -3.25 9.14 7.57
CA GLU A 93 -2.36 10.23 7.98
C GLU A 93 -1.12 9.69 8.70
N ARG A 94 0.06 10.00 8.14
CA ARG A 94 1.34 9.61 8.73
C ARG A 94 1.70 10.44 9.95
N GLY A 95 2.60 9.90 10.78
CA GLY A 95 3.11 10.62 11.97
C GLY A 95 2.15 10.61 13.16
N THR A 96 1.07 9.85 13.07
CA THR A 96 0.11 9.63 14.16
C THR A 96 0.49 8.38 14.97
N GLU A 97 0.09 8.33 16.24
CA GLU A 97 0.32 7.14 17.09
C GLU A 97 -0.63 5.98 16.76
N THR A 98 -1.74 6.29 16.07
CA THR A 98 -2.79 5.36 15.68
C THR A 98 -3.15 5.55 14.21
N TRP A 99 -3.03 4.48 13.42
CA TRP A 99 -3.42 4.44 12.02
C TRP A 99 -4.94 4.40 11.90
N GLN A 100 -5.51 5.40 11.23
CA GLN A 100 -6.93 5.49 10.89
C GLN A 100 -7.08 5.33 9.37
N PRO A 101 -7.34 4.10 8.87
CA PRO A 101 -7.42 3.84 7.44
C PRO A 101 -8.64 4.52 6.81
N VAL A 102 -8.42 5.27 5.74
CA VAL A 102 -9.44 5.88 4.88
C VAL A 102 -9.49 5.08 3.59
N TYR A 103 -10.64 4.49 3.27
CA TYR A 103 -10.83 3.73 2.03
C TYR A 103 -10.76 4.66 0.82
N ILE A 104 -9.94 4.29 -0.17
CA ILE A 104 -9.76 5.09 -1.40
C ILE A 104 -10.04 4.31 -2.69
N GLY A 105 -10.19 2.98 -2.62
CA GLY A 105 -10.49 2.14 -3.77
C GLY A 105 -10.08 0.69 -3.54
N ASN A 106 -9.85 -0.05 -4.61
CA ASN A 106 -9.33 -1.42 -4.55
C ASN A 106 -8.17 -1.65 -5.53
N MET A 107 -7.47 -2.78 -5.37
CA MET A 107 -6.32 -3.12 -6.22
C MET A 107 -6.64 -3.22 -7.71
N ASP A 108 -7.86 -3.65 -8.09
CA ASP A 108 -8.22 -3.76 -9.50
C ASP A 108 -8.36 -2.38 -10.15
N GLU A 109 -8.90 -1.40 -9.43
CA GLU A 109 -8.95 0.00 -9.89
C GLU A 109 -7.54 0.56 -10.13
N ILE A 110 -6.60 0.31 -9.20
CA ILE A 110 -5.19 0.70 -9.36
C ILE A 110 -4.56 0.03 -10.59
N ILE A 111 -4.71 -1.28 -10.72
CA ILE A 111 -4.12 -2.04 -11.84
C ILE A 111 -4.69 -1.61 -13.19
N ASN A 112 -5.95 -1.15 -13.23
CA ASN A 112 -6.58 -0.67 -14.46
C ASN A 112 -6.08 0.71 -14.91
N GLN A 113 -5.49 1.51 -14.02
CA GLN A 113 -4.91 2.82 -14.32
C GLN A 113 -3.44 2.76 -14.79
N LEU A 114 -2.75 1.69 -14.42
CA LEU A 114 -1.40 1.37 -14.89
C LEU A 114 -1.43 0.77 -16.29
#